data_AF-A0A4Y3KK80-F1
#
_entry.id   AF-A0A4Y3KK80-F1
#
_cell.length_a   1.000
_cell.length_b   1.000
_cell.length_c   1.000
_cell.angle_alpha   90.00
_cell.angle_beta   90.00
_cell.angle_gamma   90.00
#
_symmetry.space_group_name_H-M   'P 1'
#
loop_
_entity.id
_entity.type
_entity.pdbx_description
1 polymer ?
#
loop_
_entity_poly.entity_id
_entity_poly.type
_entity_poly.pdbx_seq_one_letter_code
_entity_poly.pdbx_strand_id
1 'polypeptide(L)'
;MAGPSRVATPDGGRRRVGCAAVTVVLSLLVALLCAALAGWALWFVVADRAVVLRQLWGGAVVEGALVVQAVVLAIVQATGDHGVDGVLLWGYVVTQLVVLPIAAAWAFAERTRWSSVVLLVATFTVAFLQLRLLQIWGTL
;
A
#
# COMPACT_ATOMS: atom_id res chain seq x y z
N MET A 1 4.06 -54.72 1.81
CA MET A 1 4.53 -53.51 1.12
C MET A 1 3.62 -52.35 1.52
N ALA A 2 3.91 -51.68 2.63
CA ALA A 2 3.16 -50.53 3.11
C ALA A 2 3.83 -49.26 2.58
N GLY A 3 3.09 -48.44 1.82
CA GLY A 3 3.60 -47.18 1.28
C GLY A 3 3.85 -46.15 2.39
N PRO A 4 4.78 -45.19 2.19
CA PRO A 4 5.09 -44.18 3.19
C PRO A 4 3.86 -43.30 3.45
N SER A 5 3.31 -43.38 4.66
CA SER A 5 2.26 -42.51 5.15
C SER A 5 2.78 -41.08 5.19
N ARG A 6 2.32 -40.23 4.26
CA ARG A 6 2.53 -38.78 4.30
C ARG A 6 1.95 -38.26 5.61
N VAL A 7 2.83 -37.91 6.54
CA VAL A 7 2.48 -37.16 7.74
C VAL A 7 1.96 -35.80 7.26
N ALA A 8 0.65 -35.59 7.28
CA ALA A 8 0.05 -34.29 7.02
C ALA A 8 0.47 -33.35 8.16
N THR A 9 1.44 -32.49 7.92
CA THR A 9 1.88 -31.48 8.89
C THR A 9 0.77 -30.43 9.07
N PRO A 10 0.23 -30.24 10.30
CA PRO A 10 -0.88 -29.32 10.57
C PRO A 10 -0.52 -27.83 10.46
N ASP A 11 0.72 -27.49 10.08
CA ASP A 11 1.23 -26.12 10.04
C ASP A 11 0.87 -25.37 8.76
N GLY A 12 0.55 -26.07 7.67
CA GLY A 12 0.29 -25.47 6.37
C GLY A 12 -0.93 -24.53 6.37
N GLY A 13 -2.01 -24.91 7.05
CA GLY A 13 -3.23 -24.09 7.15
C GLY A 13 -3.01 -22.82 7.98
N ARG A 14 -2.34 -22.93 9.12
CA ARG A 14 -2.06 -21.78 10.03
C ARG A 14 -1.16 -20.73 9.39
N ARG A 15 -0.14 -21.17 8.64
CA ARG A 15 0.78 -20.27 7.91
C ARG A 15 0.08 -19.50 6.79
N ARG A 16 -0.83 -20.17 6.05
CA ARG A 16 -1.62 -19.55 4.97
C ARG A 16 -2.59 -18.48 5.49
N VAL A 17 -3.32 -18.79 6.57
CA VAL A 17 -4.23 -17.82 7.21
C VAL A 17 -3.45 -16.63 7.80
N GLY A 18 -2.28 -16.88 8.40
CA GLY A 18 -1.41 -15.84 8.92
C GLY A 18 -0.90 -14.89 7.83
N CYS A 19 -0.39 -15.41 6.71
CA CYS A 19 0.13 -14.57 5.62
C CYS A 19 -0.97 -13.72 4.98
N ALA A 20 -2.16 -14.30 4.75
CA ALA A 20 -3.31 -13.58 4.19
C ALA A 20 -3.83 -12.50 5.16
N ALA A 21 -3.91 -12.80 6.46
CA ALA A 21 -4.31 -11.81 7.45
C ALA A 21 -3.30 -10.66 7.54
N VAL A 22 -2.00 -10.95 7.48
CA VAL A 22 -0.94 -9.93 7.53
C VAL A 22 -1.02 -8.98 6.34
N THR A 23 -1.16 -9.48 5.10
CA THR A 23 -1.28 -8.62 3.92
C THR A 23 -2.54 -7.77 3.94
N VAL A 24 -3.68 -8.32 4.37
CA VAL A 24 -4.93 -7.57 4.53
C VAL A 24 -4.81 -6.47 5.58
N VAL A 25 -4.30 -6.79 6.77
CA VAL A 25 -4.11 -5.79 7.84
C VAL A 25 -3.21 -4.66 7.36
N LEU A 26 -2.13 -4.97 6.66
CA LEU A 26 -1.20 -3.96 6.16
C LEU A 26 -1.82 -3.05 5.10
N SER A 27 -2.58 -3.61 4.16
CA SER A 27 -3.33 -2.82 3.17
C SER A 27 -4.37 -1.90 3.82
N LEU A 28 -5.08 -2.38 4.85
CA LEU A 28 -6.02 -1.55 5.61
C LEU A 28 -5.32 -0.43 6.39
N LEU A 29 -4.17 -0.73 7.01
CA LEU A 29 -3.35 0.27 7.70
C LEU A 29 -2.88 1.35 6.73
N VAL A 30 -2.37 0.98 5.56
CA VAL A 30 -1.95 1.96 4.54
C VAL A 30 -3.13 2.79 4.05
N ALA A 31 -4.27 2.16 3.77
CA ALA A 31 -5.47 2.88 3.35
C ALA A 31 -5.93 3.90 4.42
N LEU A 32 -5.86 3.53 5.70
CA LEU A 32 -6.19 4.43 6.81
C LEU A 32 -5.20 5.60 6.93
N LEU A 33 -3.90 5.34 6.79
CA LEU A 33 -2.87 6.39 6.79
C LEU A 33 -3.06 7.34 5.60
N CYS A 34 -3.38 6.81 4.42
CA CYS A 34 -3.71 7.61 3.25
C CYS A 34 -4.96 8.47 3.48
N ALA A 35 -6.02 7.91 4.07
CA ALA A 35 -7.25 8.65 4.38
C ALA A 35 -7.00 9.78 5.39
N ALA A 36 -6.20 9.53 6.43
CA ALA A 36 -5.81 10.55 7.40
C ALA A 36 -5.01 11.69 6.75
N LEU A 37 -4.03 11.34 5.90
CA LEU A 37 -3.22 12.34 5.18
C LEU A 37 -4.07 13.12 4.15
N ALA A 38 -4.97 12.44 3.45
CA ALA A 38 -5.91 13.04 2.51
C ALA A 38 -6.86 14.02 3.22
N GLY A 39 -7.42 13.64 4.37
CA GLY A 39 -8.25 14.54 5.17
C GLY A 39 -7.51 15.80 5.61
N TRP A 40 -6.24 15.66 5.98
CA TRP A 40 -5.40 16.80 6.34
C TRP A 40 -5.04 17.69 5.13
N ALA A 41 -4.73 17.08 3.99
CA ALA A 41 -4.47 17.80 2.74
C ALA A 41 -5.73 18.54 2.27
N LEU A 42 -6.90 17.91 2.34
CA LEU A 42 -8.19 18.50 1.99
C LEU A 42 -8.49 19.74 2.83
N TRP A 43 -8.22 19.70 4.13
CA TRP A 43 -8.34 20.88 4.99
C TRP A 43 -7.46 22.04 4.49
N PHE A 44 -6.24 21.75 4.05
CA PHE A 44 -5.33 22.78 3.50
C PHE A 44 -5.78 23.31 2.14
N VAL A 45 -6.39 22.46 1.30
CA VAL A 45 -7.04 22.88 0.05
C VAL A 45 -8.18 23.85 0.34
N VAL A 46 -9.07 23.50 1.27
CA VAL A 46 -10.21 24.36 1.66
C VAL A 46 -9.73 25.67 2.31
N ALA A 47 -8.59 25.63 3.01
CA ALA A 47 -7.97 26.81 3.62
C ALA A 47 -7.07 27.62 2.65
N ASP A 48 -7.02 27.29 1.35
CA ASP A 48 -6.18 27.95 0.33
C ASP A 48 -4.68 28.01 0.71
N ARG A 49 -4.19 27.00 1.44
CA ARG A 49 -2.79 26.95 1.91
C ARG A 49 -1.96 25.92 1.13
N ALA A 50 -0.70 26.25 0.93
CA ALA A 50 0.30 25.33 0.36
C ALA A 50 0.69 24.22 1.34
N VAL A 51 1.20 23.11 0.80
CA VAL A 51 1.75 21.98 1.57
C VAL A 51 2.85 22.46 2.51
N VAL A 52 2.73 22.07 3.78
CA VAL A 52 3.75 22.28 4.79
C VAL A 52 4.65 21.06 4.92
N LEU A 53 5.90 21.27 5.35
CA LEU A 53 6.89 20.20 5.56
C LEU A 53 6.36 19.04 6.42
N ARG A 54 5.44 19.32 7.35
CA ARG A 54 4.81 18.31 8.20
C ARG A 54 3.91 17.33 7.44
N GLN A 55 3.26 17.76 6.36
CA GLN A 55 2.47 16.87 5.49
C GLN A 55 3.38 16.00 4.62
N LEU A 56 4.55 16.50 4.23
CA LEU A 56 5.57 15.70 3.54
C LEU A 56 6.13 14.59 4.43
N TRP A 57 6.35 14.87 5.73
CA TRP A 57 6.67 13.82 6.71
C TRP A 57 5.56 12.78 6.83
N GLY A 58 4.29 13.21 6.82
CA GLY A 58 3.15 12.30 6.74
C GLY A 58 3.19 11.41 5.49
N GLY A 59 3.49 12.00 4.33
CA GLY A 59 3.70 11.27 3.08
C GLY A 59 4.85 10.27 3.16
N ALA A 60 5.96 10.65 3.79
CA ALA A 60 7.11 9.76 4.00
C ALA A 60 6.78 8.56 4.90
N VAL A 61 5.91 8.73 5.90
CA VAL A 61 5.41 7.61 6.73
C VAL A 61 4.57 6.65 5.90
N VAL A 62 3.68 7.17 5.04
CA VAL A 62 2.89 6.34 4.12
C VAL A 62 3.82 5.58 3.17
N GLU A 63 4.80 6.27 2.60
CA GLU A 63 5.79 5.68 1.70
C GLU A 63 6.58 4.56 2.38
N GLY A 64 7.03 4.77 3.63
CA GLY A 64 7.68 3.74 4.43
C GLY A 64 6.79 2.51 4.65
N ALA A 65 5.50 2.72 4.93
CA ALA A 65 4.54 1.62 5.07
C ALA A 65 4.34 0.86 3.74
N LEU A 66 4.31 1.55 2.60
CA LEU A 66 4.26 0.94 1.27
C LEU A 66 5.49 0.08 0.98
N VAL A 67 6.68 0.53 1.38
CA VAL A 67 7.92 -0.26 1.24
C VAL A 67 7.87 -1.52 2.09
N VAL A 68 7.47 -1.40 3.36
CA VAL A 68 7.28 -2.58 4.24
C VAL A 68 6.27 -3.54 3.64
N GLN A 69 5.17 -3.03 3.09
CA GLN A 69 4.18 -3.82 2.38
C GLN A 69 4.76 -4.53 1.17
N ALA A 70 5.53 -3.86 0.32
CA ALA A 70 6.18 -4.47 -0.83
C ALA A 70 7.10 -5.63 -0.43
N VAL A 71 7.89 -5.47 0.64
CA VAL A 71 8.78 -6.52 1.16
C VAL A 71 7.98 -7.72 1.68
N VAL A 72 6.94 -7.49 2.49
CA VAL A 72 6.09 -8.56 3.01
C VAL A 72 5.41 -9.31 1.86
N LEU A 73 4.87 -8.58 0.88
CA LEU A 73 4.29 -9.17 -0.32
C LEU A 73 5.29 -10.02 -1.09
N ALA A 74 6.52 -9.55 -1.29
CA ALA A 74 7.58 -10.32 -1.94
C ALA A 74 7.87 -11.64 -1.20
N ILE A 75 7.98 -11.59 0.13
CA ILE A 75 8.22 -12.77 0.96
C ILE A 75 7.06 -13.76 0.84
N VAL A 76 5.81 -13.28 0.94
CA VAL A 76 4.62 -14.13 0.79
C VAL A 76 4.59 -14.80 -0.59
N GLN A 77 4.84 -14.04 -1.66
CA GLN A 77 4.85 -14.56 -3.03
C GLN A 77 5.99 -15.59 -3.23
N ALA A 78 7.17 -15.35 -2.66
CA ALA A 78 8.30 -16.26 -2.77
C ALA A 78 8.16 -17.55 -1.93
N THR A 79 7.33 -17.54 -0.88
CA THR A 79 7.21 -18.66 0.07
C THR A 79 5.94 -19.49 -0.10
N GLY A 80 5.04 -19.11 -1.00
CA GLY A 80 3.81 -19.88 -1.26
C GLY A 80 3.47 -19.95 -2.74
N ASP A 81 2.64 -20.95 -3.07
CA ASP A 81 2.09 -21.12 -4.40
C ASP A 81 0.80 -20.30 -4.51
N HIS A 82 0.87 -19.21 -5.27
CA HIS A 82 -0.18 -18.21 -5.40
C HIS A 82 -0.55 -18.09 -6.88
N GLY A 83 -1.81 -18.37 -7.23
CA GLY A 83 -2.33 -18.29 -8.60
C GLY A 83 -2.55 -16.86 -9.13
N VAL A 84 -1.74 -15.90 -8.68
CA VAL A 84 -1.90 -14.47 -8.95
C VAL A 84 -0.92 -14.06 -10.05
N ASP A 85 -1.36 -13.23 -10.98
CA ASP A 85 -0.46 -12.65 -11.99
C ASP A 85 0.53 -11.69 -11.33
N GLY A 86 1.79 -12.13 -11.22
CA GLY A 86 2.86 -11.37 -10.59
C GLY A 86 3.19 -10.07 -11.31
N VAL A 87 3.04 -9.99 -12.63
CA VAL A 87 3.33 -8.77 -13.40
C VAL A 87 2.29 -7.70 -13.07
N LEU A 88 1.01 -8.08 -13.07
CA LEU A 88 -0.06 -7.17 -12.69
C LEU A 88 0.13 -6.70 -11.24
N LEU A 89 0.33 -7.62 -10.30
CA LEU A 89 0.52 -7.30 -8.89
C LEU A 89 1.68 -6.31 -8.67
N TRP A 90 2.85 -6.59 -9.23
CA TRP A 90 4.01 -5.71 -9.07
C TRP A 90 3.86 -4.38 -9.81
N GLY A 91 3.10 -4.33 -10.92
CA GLY A 91 2.70 -3.09 -11.57
C GLY A 91 1.96 -2.14 -10.61
N TYR A 92 1.00 -2.66 -9.84
CA TYR A 92 0.30 -1.86 -8.82
C TYR A 92 1.23 -1.45 -7.68
N VAL A 93 2.08 -2.36 -7.18
CA VAL A 93 3.00 -2.09 -6.07
C VAL A 93 4.05 -1.03 -6.44
N VAL A 94 4.58 -1.05 -7.66
CA VAL A 94 5.53 -0.04 -8.12
C VAL A 94 4.82 1.29 -8.35
N THR A 95 3.61 1.29 -8.92
CA THR A 95 2.85 2.52 -9.17
C THR A 95 2.59 3.29 -7.88
N GLN A 96 2.12 2.61 -6.82
CA GLN A 96 1.87 3.28 -5.54
C GLN A 96 3.13 3.90 -4.92
N LEU A 97 4.30 3.25 -5.05
CA LEU A 97 5.59 3.73 -4.54
C LEU A 97 6.12 4.94 -5.33
N VAL A 98 5.59 5.19 -6.52
CA VAL A 98 6.05 6.30 -7.37
C VAL A 98 5.14 7.52 -7.22
N VAL A 99 3.84 7.31 -6.97
CA VAL A 99 2.84 8.38 -6.88
C VAL A 99 3.17 9.40 -5.78
N LEU A 100 3.50 8.94 -4.57
CA LEU A 100 3.79 9.81 -3.42
C LEU A 100 5.11 10.59 -3.58
N PRO A 101 6.23 9.99 -4.03
CA PRO A 101 7.46 10.72 -4.33
C PRO A 101 7.29 11.77 -5.43
N ILE A 102 6.52 11.48 -6.48
CA ILE A 102 6.21 12.47 -7.52
C ILE A 102 5.42 13.63 -6.92
N ALA A 103 4.41 13.36 -6.10
CA ALA A 103 3.64 14.41 -5.43
C ALA A 103 4.50 15.26 -4.48
N ALA A 104 5.44 14.62 -3.75
CA ALA A 104 6.39 15.31 -2.90
C ALA A 104 7.33 16.21 -3.73
N ALA A 105 7.88 15.71 -4.84
CA ALA A 105 8.69 16.50 -5.76
C ALA A 105 7.92 17.70 -6.32
N TRP A 106 6.66 17.49 -6.70
CA TRP A 106 5.76 18.56 -7.14
C TRP A 106 5.57 19.63 -6.06
N ALA A 107 5.45 19.21 -4.81
CA ALA A 107 5.30 20.13 -3.68
C ALA A 107 6.54 20.97 -3.38
N PHE A 108 7.74 20.52 -3.82
CA PHE A 108 8.96 21.32 -3.78
C PHE A 108 9.05 22.29 -4.96
N ALA A 109 8.62 21.85 -6.15
CA ALA A 109 8.62 22.66 -7.36
C ALA A 109 7.57 23.79 -7.31
N GLU A 110 6.38 23.51 -6.78
CA GLU A 110 5.24 24.41 -6.74
C GLU A 110 4.82 24.67 -5.29
N ARG A 111 4.89 25.93 -4.84
CA ARG A 111 4.63 26.35 -3.44
C ARG A 111 3.27 27.04 -3.25
N THR A 112 2.32 26.77 -4.13
CA THR A 112 0.96 27.30 -4.08
C THR A 112 -0.05 26.26 -3.58
N ARG A 113 -1.34 26.63 -3.48
CA ARG A 113 -2.45 25.72 -3.13
C ARG A 113 -2.54 24.46 -4.00
N TRP A 114 -2.03 24.53 -5.23
CA TRP A 114 -2.01 23.39 -6.16
C TRP A 114 -1.20 22.22 -5.64
N SER A 115 -0.16 22.48 -4.85
CA SER A 115 0.63 21.46 -4.16
C SER A 115 -0.22 20.59 -3.22
N SER A 116 -1.14 21.22 -2.49
CA SER A 116 -2.08 20.53 -1.59
C SER A 116 -3.09 19.68 -2.36
N VAL A 117 -3.54 20.16 -3.53
CA VAL A 117 -4.41 19.40 -4.43
C VAL A 117 -3.69 18.17 -4.99
N VAL A 118 -2.44 18.31 -5.42
CA VAL A 118 -1.63 17.18 -5.93
C VAL A 118 -1.42 16.14 -4.84
N LEU A 119 -1.09 16.55 -3.60
CA LEU A 119 -0.92 15.62 -2.49
C LEU A 119 -2.24 14.89 -2.14
N LEU A 120 -3.37 15.59 -2.18
CA LEU A 120 -4.70 15.00 -1.98
C LEU A 120 -5.00 13.93 -3.05
N VAL A 121 -4.76 14.25 -4.32
CA VAL A 121 -5.00 13.31 -5.43
C VAL A 121 -4.06 12.10 -5.34
N ALA A 122 -2.79 12.33 -4.99
CA ALA A 122 -1.81 11.27 -4.83
C ALA A 122 -2.18 10.30 -3.70
N THR A 123 -2.53 10.82 -2.53
CA THR A 123 -2.97 9.99 -1.39
C THR A 123 -4.27 9.24 -1.68
N PHE A 124 -5.22 9.87 -2.37
CA PHE A 124 -6.44 9.20 -2.82
C PHE A 124 -6.16 8.08 -3.83
N THR A 125 -5.24 8.32 -4.76
CA THR A 125 -4.80 7.32 -5.75
C THR A 125 -4.18 6.11 -5.05
N VAL A 126 -3.27 6.32 -4.11
CA VAL A 126 -2.66 5.22 -3.34
C VAL A 126 -3.72 4.42 -2.57
N ALA A 127 -4.68 5.10 -1.93
CA ALA A 127 -5.79 4.42 -1.25
C ALA A 127 -6.64 3.56 -2.21
N PHE A 128 -6.92 4.06 -3.41
CA PHE A 128 -7.62 3.29 -4.44
C PHE A 128 -6.81 2.09 -4.93
N LEU A 129 -5.50 2.24 -5.15
CA LEU A 129 -4.63 1.13 -5.56
C LEU A 129 -4.56 0.03 -4.49
N GLN A 130 -4.69 0.37 -3.19
CA GLN A 130 -4.80 -0.62 -2.12
C GLN A 130 -6.07 -1.46 -2.22
N LEU A 131 -7.22 -0.84 -2.52
CA LEU A 131 -8.47 -1.57 -2.78
C LEU A 131 -8.31 -2.51 -3.97
N ARG A 132 -7.65 -2.03 -5.03
CA ARG A 132 -7.39 -2.84 -6.21
C ARG A 132 -6.46 -4.02 -5.91
N LEU A 133 -5.47 -3.85 -5.04
CA LEU A 133 -4.61 -4.92 -4.57
C LEU A 133 -5.41 -6.00 -3.83
N LEU A 134 -6.32 -5.61 -2.92
CA LEU A 134 -7.17 -6.55 -2.17
C LEU A 134 -8.08 -7.39 -3.09
N GLN A 135 -8.59 -6.79 -4.17
CA GLN A 135 -9.35 -7.51 -5.21
C GLN A 135 -8.50 -8.51 -5.98
N ILE A 136 -7.26 -8.16 -6.34
CA ILE A 136 -6.32 -9.07 -7.02
C ILE A 136 -6.01 -10.29 -6.14
N TRP A 137 -5.96 -10.08 -4.83
CA TRP A 137 -5.79 -11.15 -3.83
C TRP A 137 -7.08 -11.96 -3.56
N GLY A 138 -8.23 -11.58 -4.13
CA GLY A 138 -9.51 -12.27 -3.92
C GLY A 138 -10.08 -12.11 -2.52
N THR A 139 -9.65 -11.08 -1.79
CA THR A 139 -10.11 -10.79 -0.42
C THR A 139 -11.34 -9.87 -0.37
N LEU A 140 -11.59 -9.14 -1.46
CA LEU A 140 -12.76 -8.28 -1.70
C LEU A 140 -13.33 -8.55 -3.09
#